data_AF-B5ILL3-F1
#
_entry.id   AF-B5ILL3-F1
#
_cell.length_a   1.000
_cell.length_b   1.000
_cell.length_c   1.000
_cell.angle_alpha   90.00
_cell.angle_beta   90.00
_cell.angle_gamma   90.00
#
_symmetry.space_group_name_H-M   'P 1'
#
loop_
_entity.id
_entity.type
_entity.pdbx_description
1 polymer ?
#
loop_
_entity_poly.entity_id
_entity_poly.type
_entity_poly.pdbx_seq_one_letter_code
_entity_poly.pdbx_strand_id
1 'polypeptide(L)'
;MPGLRLFSASRALALAGWLAGLEPVRLEMVDRQLVLEAGLEDRWLLATLPEPEADAARQAFAEARLRAGGLQFIAVQARESDQRFEGFWMLRDLPDG
;
A
#
# COMPACT_ATOMS: atom_id res chain seq x y z
N MET A 1 -1.80 11.57 -4.34
CA MET A 1 -2.48 10.42 -3.69
C MET A 1 -1.41 9.48 -3.18
N PRO A 2 -1.45 9.05 -1.90
CA PRO A 2 -0.48 8.10 -1.35
C PRO A 2 -0.77 6.67 -1.83
N GLY A 3 0.24 5.80 -1.79
CA GLY A 3 0.06 4.40 -2.14
C GLY A 3 1.37 3.62 -2.18
N LEU A 4 1.26 2.36 -2.58
CA LEU A 4 2.38 1.42 -2.70
C LEU A 4 2.48 0.91 -4.13
N ARG A 5 3.68 0.98 -4.71
CA ARG A 5 4.02 0.30 -5.96
C ARG A 5 4.95 -0.88 -5.66
N LEU A 6 4.52 -2.08 -6.03
CA LEU A 6 5.28 -3.31 -5.88
C LEU A 6 5.82 -3.76 -7.24
N PHE A 7 7.12 -4.04 -7.29
CA PHE A 7 7.78 -4.49 -8.51
C PHE A 7 8.34 -5.89 -8.33
N SER A 8 8.02 -6.79 -9.26
CA SER A 8 8.67 -8.09 -9.32
C SER A 8 8.66 -8.66 -10.73
N ALA A 9 9.85 -8.75 -11.33
CA ALA A 9 10.01 -9.24 -12.71
C ALA A 9 9.50 -10.68 -12.92
N SER A 10 9.47 -11.51 -11.87
CA SER A 10 9.07 -12.92 -11.95
C SER A 10 7.82 -13.27 -11.16
N ARG A 11 7.37 -12.42 -10.21
CA ARG A 11 6.25 -12.74 -9.31
C ARG A 11 5.12 -11.71 -9.33
N ALA A 12 5.13 -10.70 -10.20
CA ALA A 12 4.09 -9.67 -10.20
C ALA A 12 2.66 -10.25 -10.28
N LEU A 13 2.39 -11.20 -11.18
CA LEU A 13 1.07 -11.85 -11.26
C LEU A 13 0.72 -12.65 -9.99
N ALA A 14 1.68 -13.38 -9.42
CA ALA A 14 1.48 -14.14 -8.19
C ALA A 14 1.21 -13.21 -6.98
N LEU A 15 1.94 -12.10 -6.88
CA LEU A 15 1.71 -11.08 -5.86
C LEU A 15 0.33 -10.44 -6.02
N ALA A 16 -0.10 -10.19 -7.26
CA ALA A 16 -1.42 -9.65 -7.52
C ALA A 16 -2.53 -10.64 -7.12
N GLY A 17 -2.36 -11.93 -7.42
CA GLY A 17 -3.28 -12.98 -6.98
C GLY A 17 -3.33 -13.13 -5.46
N TRP A 18 -2.18 -13.04 -4.78
CA TRP A 18 -2.13 -13.05 -3.31
C TRP A 18 -2.87 -11.84 -2.71
N LEU A 19 -2.58 -10.62 -3.19
CA LEU A 19 -3.27 -9.40 -2.73
C LEU A 19 -4.78 -9.45 -2.98
N ALA A 20 -5.22 -10.01 -4.11
CA ALA A 20 -6.64 -10.17 -4.40
C ALA A 20 -7.35 -11.03 -3.34
N GLY A 21 -6.68 -12.06 -2.82
CA GLY A 21 -7.21 -12.93 -1.78
C GLY A 21 -7.17 -12.37 -0.36
N LEU A 22 -6.41 -11.29 -0.12
CA LEU A 22 -6.35 -10.63 1.20
C LEU A 22 -7.50 -9.65 1.45
N GLU A 23 -8.17 -9.18 0.40
CA GLU A 23 -9.20 -8.13 0.49
C GLU A 23 -8.64 -6.83 1.11
N PRO A 24 -7.70 -6.13 0.42
CA PRO A 24 -7.00 -4.98 0.99
C PRO A 24 -7.95 -3.81 1.27
N VAL A 25 -7.82 -3.20 2.45
CA VAL A 25 -8.71 -2.13 2.94
C VAL A 25 -7.98 -0.79 3.00
N ARG A 26 -6.83 -0.75 3.69
CA ARG A 26 -6.13 0.49 4.04
C ARG A 26 -4.62 0.24 4.16
N LEU A 27 -3.80 1.17 3.67
CA LEU A 27 -2.39 1.24 4.08
C LEU A 27 -2.23 2.25 5.22
N GLU A 28 -1.36 1.91 6.15
CA GLU A 28 -1.03 2.74 7.30
C GLU A 28 0.46 2.68 7.60
N MET A 29 1.02 3.83 8.00
CA MET A 29 2.38 3.92 8.54
C MET A 29 2.29 3.86 10.07
N VAL A 30 2.72 2.73 10.65
CA VAL A 30 2.82 2.53 12.10
C VAL A 30 4.29 2.54 12.47
N ASP A 31 4.73 3.54 13.24
CA ASP A 31 6.15 3.82 13.47
C ASP A 31 6.94 3.87 12.14
N ARG A 32 7.81 2.88 11.89
CA ARG A 32 8.62 2.75 10.68
C ARG A 32 8.07 1.73 9.69
N GLN A 33 6.88 1.20 9.94
CA GLN A 33 6.31 0.07 9.22
C GLN A 33 5.16 0.51 8.33
N LEU A 34 5.20 0.11 7.06
CA LEU A 34 4.03 0.16 6.19
C LEU A 34 3.21 -1.11 6.40
N VAL A 35 2.02 -0.95 6.95
CA VAL A 35 1.08 -2.02 7.26
C VAL A 35 -0.10 -1.94 6.29
N LEU A 36 -0.53 -3.09 5.81
CA LEU A 36 -1.78 -3.28 5.09
C LEU A 36 -2.81 -3.86 6.04
N GLU A 37 -3.92 -3.16 6.21
CA GLU A 37 -5.13 -3.74 6.76
C GLU A 37 -5.91 -4.41 5.65
N ALA A 38 -6.41 -5.61 5.94
CA ALA A 38 -7.11 -6.45 4.98
C ALA A 38 -8.24 -7.21 5.69
N GLY A 39 -9.32 -7.53 4.97
CA GLY A 39 -10.48 -8.20 5.56
C GLY A 39 -11.09 -7.42 6.74
N LEU A 40 -11.49 -8.14 7.80
CA LEU A 40 -12.10 -7.53 8.99
C LEU A 40 -11.09 -7.09 10.04
N GLU A 41 -10.09 -7.92 10.36
CA GLU A 41 -9.15 -7.67 11.46
C GLU A 41 -7.69 -8.03 11.10
N ASP A 42 -7.39 -8.36 9.84
CA ASP A 42 -6.06 -8.80 9.47
C ASP A 42 -5.12 -7.63 9.17
N ARG A 43 -3.89 -7.73 9.67
CA ARG A 43 -2.83 -6.75 9.46
C ARG A 43 -1.57 -7.43 8.93
N TRP A 44 -1.07 -6.92 7.82
CA TRP A 44 0.09 -7.45 7.11
C TRP A 44 1.20 -6.41 7.06
N LEU A 45 2.37 -6.75 7.60
CA LEU A 45 3.56 -5.92 7.44
C LEU A 45 4.07 -6.04 6.00
N LEU A 46 4.05 -4.94 5.25
CA LEU A 46 4.50 -4.91 3.86
C LEU A 46 5.96 -4.47 3.72
N ALA A 47 6.39 -3.50 4.53
CA ALA A 47 7.75 -3.00 4.53
C ALA A 47 8.11 -2.35 5.87
N THR A 48 9.39 -2.38 6.21
CA THR A 48 9.97 -1.57 7.30
C THR A 48 10.96 -0.60 6.69
N LEU A 49 10.74 0.70 6.91
CA LEU A 49 11.61 1.75 6.39
C LEU A 49 12.84 1.91 7.29
N PRO A 50 14.03 2.13 6.71
CA PRO A 50 15.21 2.49 7.48
C PRO A 50 15.06 3.90 8.08
N GLU A 51 15.80 4.14 9.15
CA GLU A 51 16.08 5.50 9.59
C GLU A 51 17.19 6.11 8.72
N PRO A 52 17.17 7.43 8.48
CA PRO A 52 16.27 8.44 9.06
C PRO A 52 15.01 8.73 8.23
N GLU A 53 14.81 8.09 7.07
CA GLU A 53 13.73 8.46 6.15
C GLU A 53 12.33 8.07 6.65
N ALA A 54 12.22 7.13 7.60
CA ALA A 54 10.95 6.61 8.08
C ALA A 54 9.98 7.68 8.61
N ASP A 55 10.46 8.64 9.42
CA ASP A 55 9.60 9.69 9.98
C ASP A 55 9.09 10.65 8.91
N ALA A 56 9.96 11.06 7.99
CA ALA A 56 9.58 11.91 6.87
C ALA A 56 8.56 11.21 5.97
N ALA A 57 8.76 9.91 5.70
CA ALA A 57 7.83 9.10 4.92
C ALA A 57 6.47 8.96 5.64
N ARG A 58 6.46 8.70 6.94
CA ARG A 58 5.23 8.60 7.75
C ARG A 58 4.43 9.90 7.69
N GLN A 59 5.08 11.04 7.89
CA GLN A 59 4.43 12.34 7.84
C GLN A 59 3.90 12.65 6.43
N ALA A 60 4.72 12.47 5.39
CA ALA A 60 4.32 12.72 4.02
C ALA A 60 3.15 11.83 3.57
N PHE A 61 3.14 10.56 4.00
CA PHE A 61 2.05 9.62 3.73
C PHE A 61 0.74 10.07 4.39
N ALA A 62 0.79 10.41 5.69
CA ALA A 62 -0.39 10.87 6.44
C ALA A 62 -0.99 12.16 5.84
N GLU A 63 -0.15 13.13 5.51
CA GLU A 63 -0.61 14.37 4.89
C GLU A 63 -1.21 14.15 3.49
N ALA A 64 -0.58 13.28 2.68
CA ALA A 64 -1.09 12.96 1.36
C ALA A 64 -2.43 12.20 1.43
N ARG A 65 -2.59 11.33 2.43
CA ARG A 65 -3.84 10.57 2.70
C ARG A 65 -4.97 11.51 3.09
N LEU A 66 -4.71 12.45 3.99
CA LEU A 66 -5.68 13.50 4.37
C LEU A 66 -6.10 14.34 3.16
N ARG A 67 -5.14 14.84 2.37
CA ARG A 67 -5.45 15.63 1.16
C ARG A 67 -6.23 14.85 0.10
N ALA A 68 -6.08 13.53 0.07
CA ALA A 68 -6.80 12.64 -0.84
C ALA A 68 -8.17 12.19 -0.30
N GLY A 69 -8.63 12.70 0.85
CA GLY A 69 -9.89 12.27 1.46
C GLY A 69 -9.90 10.80 1.87
N GLY A 70 -8.75 10.30 2.31
CA GLY A 70 -8.53 8.91 2.72
C GLY A 70 -8.27 7.95 1.54
N LEU A 71 -8.28 8.41 0.28
CA LEU A 71 -7.99 7.56 -0.87
C LEU A 71 -6.51 7.20 -0.98
N GLN A 72 -6.27 5.94 -1.32
CA GLN A 72 -4.93 5.38 -1.47
C GLN A 72 -4.94 4.33 -2.59
N PHE A 73 -3.77 3.79 -2.95
CA PHE A 73 -3.69 2.71 -3.93
C PHE A 73 -2.59 1.68 -3.65
N ILE A 74 -2.76 0.48 -4.20
CA ILE A 74 -1.70 -0.52 -4.37
C ILE A 74 -1.62 -0.84 -5.87
N ALA A 75 -0.42 -0.80 -6.42
CA ALA A 75 -0.15 -1.19 -7.80
C ALA A 75 0.94 -2.26 -7.85
N VAL A 76 0.71 -3.33 -8.61
CA VAL A 76 1.67 -4.41 -8.81
C VAL A 76 2.07 -4.44 -10.27
N GLN A 77 3.37 -4.38 -10.54
CA GLN A 77 3.94 -4.37 -11.88
C GLN A 77 5.18 -5.27 -11.96
N ALA A 78 5.53 -5.74 -13.16
CA ALA A 78 6.76 -6.49 -13.33
C ALA A 78 7.99 -5.57 -13.21
N ARG A 79 7.92 -4.37 -13.82
CA ARG A 79 8.97 -3.36 -13.79
C ARG A 79 8.38 -1.97 -13.60
N GLU A 80 9.22 -1.03 -13.17
CA GLU A 80 8.81 0.37 -12.97
C GLU A 80 8.41 1.08 -14.27
N SER A 81 9.07 0.74 -15.38
CA SER A 81 8.83 1.31 -16.71
C SER A 81 7.59 0.75 -17.41
N ASP A 82 6.99 -0.31 -16.88
CA ASP A 82 5.87 -0.95 -17.53
C ASP A 82 4.62 -0.06 -17.41
N GLN A 83 3.85 0.06 -18.49
CA GLN A 83 2.57 0.76 -18.47
C GLN A 83 1.42 -0.13 -17.96
N ARG A 84 1.63 -1.45 -17.97
CA ARG A 84 0.64 -2.44 -17.54
C ARG A 84 0.78 -2.71 -16.04
N PHE A 85 -0.36 -2.89 -15.40
CA PHE A 85 -0.46 -3.42 -14.04
C PHE A 85 -0.85 -4.90 -14.09
N GLU A 86 -0.20 -5.72 -13.28
CA GLU A 86 -0.66 -7.09 -12.99
C GLU A 86 -1.75 -7.10 -11.91
N GLY A 87 -1.84 -6.01 -11.13
CA GLY A 87 -2.93 -5.76 -10.20
C GLY A 87 -2.96 -4.30 -9.76
N PHE A 88 -4.17 -3.78 -9.52
CA PHE A 88 -4.38 -2.42 -9.04
C PHE A 88 -5.59 -2.36 -8.12
N TRP A 89 -5.40 -1.80 -6.93
CA TRP A 89 -6.45 -1.62 -5.92
C TRP A 89 -6.54 -0.16 -5.53
N MET A 90 -7.77 0.36 -5.53
CA MET A 90 -8.09 1.61 -4.86
C MET A 90 -8.55 1.27 -3.45
N LEU A 91 -7.95 1.95 -2.49
CA LEU A 91 -8.23 1.80 -1.07
C LEU A 91 -8.84 3.09 -0.55
N ARG A 92 -9.58 3.01 0.55
CA ARG A 92 -10.09 4.19 1.23
C ARG A 92 -10.17 3.93 2.71
N ASP A 93 -9.78 4.92 3.50
CA ASP A 93 -10.08 4.93 4.93
C ASP A 93 -11.57 4.66 5.14
N LEU A 94 -11.88 3.67 5.98
CA LEU A 94 -13.20 3.55 6.54
C LEU A 94 -13.44 4.77 7.44
N PRO A 95 -14.65 5.37 7.43
CA PRO A 95 -14.98 6.39 8.42
C PRO A 95 -14.75 5.80 9.80
N ASP A 96 -14.07 6.54 10.68
CA ASP A 96 -14.05 6.18 12.09
C ASP A 96 -15.52 6.19 12.56
N GLY A 97 -16.00 5.02 13.00
CA GLY A 97 -17.36 4.85 13.54
C GLY A 97 -17.53 5.56 14.88
#